data_AF-A0A9D8VAH2-F1
#
_entry.id   AF-A0A9D8VAH2-F1
#
_cell.length_a   1.000
_cell.length_b   1.000
_cell.length_c   1.000
_cell.angle_alpha   90.00
_cell.angle_beta   90.00
_cell.angle_gamma   90.00
#
_symmetry.space_group_name_H-M   'P 1'
#
loop_
_entity.id
_entity.type
_entity.pdbx_description
1 polymer ?
#
loop_
_entity_poly.entity_id
_entity_poly.type
_entity_poly.pdbx_seq_one_letter_code
_entity_poly.pdbx_strand_id
1 'polypeptide(L)'
;MSEKEEDIVLIDGDLIAFKCASVNETRSIIVKNKLTGEEETWKNRTTWRENNKDSEGFDEDNFEIEDHQDPKHVSYGISVVKTMIDRICRQAGCKQFKILLSGPDNFRDAIPLPKEYEITKGKKTFTRGGRYKGKRTGQIKPLQLGQLRQYMIEAYDTIIHPGEADDLMAEMMYKNGVSYSRGETKQRVIGATIDKDADGTLGWLCNYEREPVQVKFISGLGSLYRDSKGKVRGEGRKFFYFQLLFGDPVDCYRPADLCIGKDFGEVAAYNIINPCESDKECWQAIYDTYKSWYPEPVTYTAWDGTEHTKDAVEIMQMYCDCAHMQRWAGDRVDCRAVLAKMGVELGGVE
;
A
#
# COMPACT_ATOMS: atom_id res chain seq x y z
N MET A 1 22.91 1.18 37.44
CA MET A 1 22.47 0.53 36.20
C MET A 1 21.20 1.23 35.79
N SER A 2 21.21 2.07 34.75
CA SER A 2 19.95 2.65 34.25
C SER A 2 19.05 1.50 33.81
N GLU A 3 17.80 1.50 34.24
CA GLU A 3 16.81 0.53 33.73
C GLU A 3 16.84 0.58 32.20
N LYS A 4 16.99 -0.58 31.56
CA LYS A 4 16.99 -0.66 30.11
C LYS A 4 15.58 -0.31 29.65
N GLU A 5 15.45 0.78 28.90
CA GLU A 5 14.18 1.15 28.26
C GLU A 5 13.62 -0.07 27.49
N GLU A 6 12.37 -0.45 27.77
CA GLU A 6 11.74 -1.62 27.16
C GLU A 6 11.38 -1.33 25.70
N ASP A 7 11.63 -2.28 24.81
CA ASP A 7 11.27 -2.15 23.39
C ASP A 7 9.75 -2.09 23.20
N ILE A 8 9.31 -1.30 22.22
CA ILE A 8 7.90 -1.08 21.88
C ILE A 8 7.64 -1.60 20.47
N VAL A 9 6.53 -2.34 20.28
CA VAL A 9 6.03 -2.70 18.95
C VAL A 9 4.84 -1.82 18.55
N LEU A 10 4.87 -1.28 17.34
CA LEU A 10 3.77 -0.53 16.73
C LEU A 10 2.97 -1.47 15.84
N ILE A 11 1.68 -1.60 16.11
CA ILE A 11 0.80 -2.55 15.40
C ILE A 11 -0.13 -1.76 14.48
N ASP A 12 -0.16 -2.14 13.19
CA ASP A 12 -1.15 -1.65 12.22
C ASP A 12 -2.55 -2.17 12.59
N GLY A 13 -3.29 -1.37 13.35
CA GLY A 13 -4.61 -1.72 13.85
C GLY A 13 -5.67 -1.82 12.74
N ASP A 14 -5.51 -1.10 11.63
CA ASP A 14 -6.48 -1.16 10.52
C ASP A 14 -6.46 -2.54 9.88
N LEU A 15 -5.25 -3.06 9.63
CA LEU A 15 -5.03 -4.39 9.11
C LEU A 15 -5.54 -5.47 10.08
N ILE A 16 -5.29 -5.32 11.39
CA ILE A 16 -5.81 -6.26 12.40
C ILE A 16 -7.34 -6.24 12.44
N ALA A 17 -7.96 -5.05 12.49
CA ALA A 17 -9.41 -4.91 12.52
C ALA A 17 -10.05 -5.55 11.30
N PHE A 18 -9.53 -5.25 10.10
CA PHE A 18 -10.04 -5.79 8.85
C PHE A 18 -9.92 -7.30 8.81
N LYS A 19 -8.73 -7.84 9.10
CA LYS A 19 -8.49 -9.29 9.07
C LYS A 19 -9.37 -10.03 10.09
N CYS A 20 -9.47 -9.53 11.32
CA CYS A 20 -10.27 -10.17 12.36
C CYS A 20 -11.77 -10.10 12.05
N ALA A 21 -12.25 -8.97 11.54
CA ALA A 21 -13.65 -8.83 11.14
C ALA A 21 -13.99 -9.73 9.94
N SER A 22 -13.11 -9.81 8.94
CA SER A 22 -13.28 -10.73 7.80
C SER A 22 -13.28 -12.20 8.22
N VAL A 23 -12.44 -12.60 9.19
CA VAL A 23 -12.43 -13.98 9.71
C VAL A 23 -13.69 -14.29 10.54
N ASN A 24 -14.28 -13.26 11.16
CA ASN A 24 -15.49 -13.40 11.95
C ASN A 24 -16.79 -13.37 11.13
N GLU A 25 -16.70 -13.20 9.82
CA GLU A 25 -17.83 -13.04 8.92
C GLU A 25 -17.80 -14.04 7.78
N THR A 26 -18.93 -14.68 7.51
CA THR A 26 -19.11 -15.49 6.31
C THR A 26 -19.73 -14.61 5.23
N ARG A 27 -19.12 -14.58 4.04
CA ARG A 27 -19.68 -13.91 2.87
C ARG A 27 -20.25 -14.93 1.89
N SER A 28 -21.45 -14.65 1.42
CA SER A 28 -22.15 -15.40 0.37
C SER A 28 -22.84 -14.41 -0.57
N ILE A 29 -23.49 -14.94 -1.61
CA ILE A 29 -24.42 -14.20 -2.44
C ILE A 29 -25.79 -14.89 -2.42
N ILE A 30 -26.85 -14.12 -2.53
CA ILE A 30 -28.19 -14.61 -2.82
C ILE A 30 -28.43 -14.31 -4.30
N VAL A 31 -28.71 -15.35 -5.08
CA VAL A 31 -29.02 -15.26 -6.50
C VAL A 31 -30.50 -15.50 -6.66
N LYS A 32 -31.22 -14.51 -7.18
CA LYS A 32 -32.65 -14.57 -7.45
C LYS A 32 -32.89 -14.65 -8.95
N ASN A 33 -33.59 -15.68 -9.41
CA ASN A 33 -34.04 -15.76 -10.79
C ASN A 33 -35.23 -14.82 -11.00
N LYS A 34 -35.10 -13.82 -11.88
CA LYS A 34 -36.14 -12.81 -12.13
C LYS A 34 -37.39 -13.40 -12.80
N LEU A 35 -37.26 -14.53 -13.48
CA LEU A 35 -38.34 -15.20 -14.21
C LEU A 35 -39.15 -16.13 -13.31
N THR A 36 -38.48 -16.92 -12.46
CA THR A 36 -39.15 -17.90 -11.58
C THR A 36 -39.40 -17.36 -10.17
N GLY A 37 -38.64 -16.36 -9.74
CA GLY A 37 -38.63 -15.82 -8.38
C GLY A 37 -37.87 -16.69 -7.37
N GLU A 38 -37.25 -17.80 -7.81
CA GLU A 38 -36.49 -18.70 -6.94
C GLU A 38 -35.18 -18.06 -6.48
N GLU A 39 -34.81 -18.32 -5.23
CA GLU A 39 -33.62 -17.77 -4.58
C GLU A 39 -32.69 -18.90 -4.14
N GLU A 40 -31.41 -18.77 -4.46
CA GLU A 40 -30.36 -19.70 -4.08
C GLU A 40 -29.18 -18.98 -3.42
N THR A 41 -28.56 -19.61 -2.43
CA THR A 41 -27.37 -19.08 -1.77
C THR A 41 -26.11 -19.73 -2.33
N TRP A 42 -25.15 -18.89 -2.75
CA TRP A 42 -23.88 -19.34 -3.31
C TRP A 42 -22.69 -18.73 -2.56
N LYS A 43 -21.54 -19.41 -2.59
CA LYS A 43 -20.33 -18.93 -1.91
C LYS A 43 -19.84 -17.59 -2.45
N ASN A 44 -19.90 -17.40 -3.76
CA ASN A 44 -19.51 -16.17 -4.46
C ASN A 44 -19.98 -16.22 -5.92
N ARG A 45 -19.90 -15.07 -6.61
CA ARG A 45 -20.28 -14.91 -8.01
C ARG A 45 -19.51 -15.83 -8.95
N THR A 46 -18.20 -16.05 -8.71
CA THR A 46 -17.37 -16.93 -9.55
C THR A 46 -17.87 -18.37 -9.51
N THR A 47 -18.07 -18.92 -8.30
CA THR A 47 -18.58 -20.28 -8.13
C THR A 47 -19.96 -20.43 -8.76
N TRP A 48 -20.87 -19.46 -8.56
CA TRP A 48 -22.18 -19.50 -9.20
C TRP A 48 -22.07 -19.51 -10.74
N ARG A 49 -21.31 -18.58 -11.32
CA ARG A 49 -21.11 -18.51 -12.78
C ARG A 49 -20.50 -19.78 -13.34
N GLU A 50 -19.49 -20.34 -12.69
CA GLU A 50 -18.83 -21.58 -13.14
C GLU A 50 -19.78 -22.78 -13.17
N ASN A 51 -20.75 -22.85 -12.25
CA ASN A 51 -21.72 -23.94 -12.19
C ASN A 51 -22.90 -23.77 -13.16
N ASN A 52 -23.14 -22.56 -13.67
CA ASN A 52 -24.34 -22.26 -14.47
C ASN A 52 -24.06 -21.81 -15.91
N LYS A 53 -22.82 -21.38 -16.23
CA LYS A 53 -22.45 -20.85 -17.56
C LYS A 53 -22.69 -21.80 -18.74
N ASP A 54 -22.71 -23.11 -18.49
CA ASP A 54 -22.86 -24.14 -19.52
C ASP A 54 -24.31 -24.66 -19.61
N SER A 55 -25.22 -24.13 -18.79
CA SER A 55 -26.64 -24.48 -18.81
C SER A 55 -27.34 -23.88 -20.04
N GLU A 56 -28.22 -24.66 -20.67
CA GLU A 56 -28.98 -24.21 -21.83
C GLU A 56 -29.87 -22.99 -21.47
N GLY A 57 -29.74 -21.90 -22.23
CA GLY A 57 -30.48 -20.67 -21.97
C GLY A 57 -29.97 -19.83 -20.80
N PHE A 58 -28.76 -20.09 -20.29
CA PHE A 58 -28.16 -19.24 -19.26
C PHE A 58 -27.90 -17.83 -19.79
N ASP A 59 -28.56 -16.87 -19.16
CA ASP A 59 -28.32 -15.44 -19.33
C ASP A 59 -28.25 -14.81 -17.95
N GLU A 60 -27.10 -14.24 -17.61
CA GLU A 60 -26.83 -13.65 -16.30
C GLU A 60 -27.77 -12.46 -16.02
N ASP A 61 -28.26 -11.78 -17.06
CA ASP A 61 -29.18 -10.65 -16.92
C ASP A 61 -30.56 -11.07 -16.37
N ASN A 62 -30.90 -12.36 -16.45
CA ASN A 62 -32.10 -12.93 -15.84
C ASN A 62 -32.00 -13.11 -14.32
N PHE A 63 -30.85 -12.79 -13.72
CA PHE A 63 -30.64 -12.95 -12.29
C PHE A 63 -30.38 -11.62 -11.59
N GLU A 64 -30.84 -11.52 -10.34
CA GLU A 64 -30.48 -10.47 -9.40
C GLU A 64 -29.53 -11.09 -8.35
N ILE A 65 -28.39 -10.46 -8.12
CA ILE A 65 -27.34 -11.01 -7.25
C ILE A 65 -27.00 -10.03 -6.15
N GLU A 66 -27.38 -10.37 -4.93
CA GLU A 66 -27.12 -9.57 -3.74
C GLU A 66 -26.00 -10.19 -2.90
N ASP A 67 -25.13 -9.36 -2.33
CA ASP A 67 -24.14 -9.82 -1.35
C ASP A 67 -24.80 -10.03 0.02
N HIS A 68 -24.47 -11.16 0.65
CA HIS A 68 -24.95 -11.50 1.98
C HIS A 68 -23.78 -11.63 2.94
N GLN A 69 -23.88 -10.98 4.11
CA GLN A 69 -22.86 -10.96 5.15
C GLN A 69 -23.44 -11.51 6.45
N ASP A 70 -22.87 -12.62 6.94
CA ASP A 70 -23.29 -13.28 8.18
C ASP A 70 -22.15 -13.26 9.21
N PRO A 71 -22.06 -12.20 10.04
CA PRO A 71 -21.05 -12.10 11.07
C PRO A 71 -21.46 -12.89 12.32
N LYS A 72 -20.51 -13.65 12.87
CA LYS A 72 -20.67 -14.27 14.19
C LYS A 72 -20.73 -13.20 15.27
N HIS A 73 -21.10 -13.57 16.50
CA HIS A 73 -21.06 -12.65 17.64
C HIS A 73 -19.70 -11.94 17.77
N VAL A 74 -19.71 -10.64 18.06
CA VAL A 74 -18.51 -9.77 18.03
C VAL A 74 -17.41 -10.22 19.00
N SER A 75 -17.77 -10.92 20.08
CA SER A 75 -16.82 -11.47 21.06
C SER A 75 -15.80 -12.44 20.45
N TYR A 76 -16.18 -13.16 19.39
CA TYR A 76 -15.26 -14.02 18.66
C TYR A 76 -14.22 -13.19 17.91
N GLY A 77 -14.63 -12.13 17.20
CA GLY A 77 -13.72 -11.18 16.56
C GLY A 77 -12.75 -10.52 17.57
N ILE A 78 -13.25 -10.10 18.73
CA ILE A 78 -12.42 -9.55 19.83
C ILE A 78 -11.37 -10.57 20.31
N SER A 79 -11.75 -11.84 20.44
CA SER A 79 -10.83 -12.90 20.87
C SER A 79 -9.72 -13.13 19.85
N VAL A 80 -10.04 -13.03 18.55
CA VAL A 80 -9.03 -13.11 17.48
C VAL A 80 -8.10 -11.89 17.51
N VAL A 81 -8.62 -10.67 17.73
CA VAL A 81 -7.79 -9.45 17.90
C VAL A 81 -6.77 -9.63 19.01
N LYS A 82 -7.21 -10.05 20.20
CA LYS A 82 -6.31 -10.34 21.35
C LYS A 82 -5.21 -11.31 20.98
N THR A 83 -5.59 -12.44 20.38
CA THR A 83 -4.66 -13.50 19.99
C THR A 83 -3.63 -12.99 18.98
N MET A 84 -4.04 -12.14 18.03
CA MET A 84 -3.16 -11.61 17.00
C MET A 84 -2.18 -10.58 17.57
N ILE A 85 -2.63 -9.68 18.46
CA ILE A 85 -1.76 -8.74 19.19
C ILE A 85 -0.73 -9.51 20.02
N ASP A 86 -1.15 -10.50 20.80
CA ASP A 86 -0.24 -11.34 21.61
C ASP A 86 0.79 -12.04 20.73
N ARG A 87 0.37 -12.58 19.58
CA ARG A 87 1.27 -13.23 18.63
C ARG A 87 2.31 -12.25 18.10
N ILE A 88 1.88 -11.06 17.66
CA ILE A 88 2.77 -10.02 17.12
C ILE A 88 3.77 -9.56 18.18
N CYS A 89 3.33 -9.32 19.42
CA CYS A 89 4.21 -8.95 20.53
C CYS A 89 5.26 -10.03 20.79
N ARG A 90 4.86 -11.32 20.82
CA ARG A 90 5.79 -12.45 20.97
C ARG A 90 6.79 -12.54 19.81
N GLN A 91 6.32 -12.38 18.57
CA GLN A 91 7.15 -12.43 17.37
C GLN A 91 8.15 -11.26 17.31
N ALA A 92 7.75 -10.06 17.75
CA ALA A 92 8.63 -8.90 17.85
C ALA A 92 9.55 -8.93 19.08
N GLY A 93 9.26 -9.80 20.06
CA GLY A 93 9.98 -9.86 21.33
C GLY A 93 9.70 -8.67 22.26
N CYS A 94 8.53 -8.06 22.15
CA CYS A 94 8.13 -6.88 22.93
C CYS A 94 7.07 -7.21 23.97
N LYS A 95 7.13 -6.53 25.11
CA LYS A 95 6.06 -6.53 26.13
C LYS A 95 5.17 -5.30 26.03
N GLN A 96 5.73 -4.19 25.53
CA GLN A 96 5.01 -2.95 25.30
C GLN A 96 4.60 -2.85 23.83
N PHE A 97 3.40 -2.33 23.59
CA PHE A 97 2.91 -2.09 22.25
C PHE A 97 2.03 -0.85 22.19
N LYS A 98 1.88 -0.31 20.98
CA LYS A 98 0.88 0.71 20.64
C LYS A 98 0.14 0.27 19.38
N ILE A 99 -1.15 0.55 19.33
CA ILE A 99 -1.97 0.31 18.14
C ILE A 99 -2.07 1.61 17.34
N LEU A 100 -1.84 1.54 16.03
CA LEU A 100 -1.97 2.67 15.12
C LEU A 100 -3.21 2.47 14.24
N LEU A 101 -4.06 3.48 14.14
CA LEU A 101 -5.26 3.47 13.29
C LEU A 101 -5.27 4.68 12.36
N SER A 102 -5.75 4.49 11.13
CA SER A 102 -5.95 5.59 10.19
C SER A 102 -7.17 6.42 10.58
N GLY A 103 -7.08 7.70 10.27
CA GLY A 103 -8.12 8.69 10.38
C GLY A 103 -8.95 8.82 9.10
N PRO A 104 -9.80 9.85 9.03
CA PRO A 104 -10.67 10.06 7.88
C PRO A 104 -9.97 10.76 6.70
N ASP A 105 -8.85 11.43 6.95
CA ASP A 105 -8.19 12.24 5.93
C ASP A 105 -7.05 11.46 5.27
N ASN A 106 -6.68 11.86 4.06
CA ASN A 106 -5.45 11.42 3.43
C ASN A 106 -5.01 12.45 2.40
N PHE A 107 -3.78 12.94 2.50
CA PHE A 107 -3.28 13.90 1.51
C PHE A 107 -3.16 13.28 0.11
N ARG A 108 -2.98 11.96 0.02
CA ARG A 108 -2.87 11.24 -1.27
C ARG A 108 -4.19 11.28 -2.06
N ASP A 109 -5.31 11.50 -1.38
CA ASP A 109 -6.62 11.63 -2.02
C ASP A 109 -6.74 12.86 -2.91
N ALA A 110 -5.93 13.89 -2.67
CA ALA A 110 -5.92 15.13 -3.44
C ALA A 110 -4.89 15.13 -4.57
N ILE A 111 -4.11 14.06 -4.73
CA ILE A 111 -3.11 13.97 -5.80
C ILE A 111 -3.84 13.84 -7.14
N PRO A 112 -3.55 14.69 -8.15
CA PRO A 112 -4.26 14.71 -9.42
C PRO A 112 -3.79 13.59 -10.35
N LEU A 113 -3.98 12.33 -9.93
CA LEU A 113 -3.66 11.15 -10.73
C LEU A 113 -4.50 11.13 -12.02
N PRO A 114 -3.99 10.54 -13.12
CA PRO A 114 -4.72 10.49 -14.39
C PRO A 114 -6.09 9.82 -14.22
N LYS A 115 -7.10 10.29 -14.94
CA LYS A 115 -8.42 9.65 -14.99
C LYS A 115 -8.30 8.18 -15.41
N GLU A 116 -9.21 7.34 -14.94
CA GLU A 116 -9.27 5.94 -15.36
C GLU A 116 -9.40 5.81 -16.87
N TYR A 117 -8.63 4.88 -17.43
CA TYR A 117 -8.66 4.56 -18.86
C TYR A 117 -8.33 3.08 -19.08
N GLU A 118 -8.76 2.55 -20.23
CA GLU A 118 -8.55 1.15 -20.60
C GLU A 118 -7.39 0.98 -21.58
N ILE A 119 -6.59 -0.06 -21.38
CA ILE A 119 -5.56 -0.50 -22.32
C ILE A 119 -5.78 -1.96 -22.66
N THR A 120 -5.85 -2.25 -23.96
CA THR A 120 -5.94 -3.62 -24.48
C THR A 120 -4.56 -4.12 -24.89
N LYS A 121 -4.15 -5.27 -24.35
CA LYS A 121 -2.95 -6.01 -24.79
C LYS A 121 -3.32 -7.44 -25.16
N GLY A 122 -3.20 -7.76 -26.44
CA GLY A 122 -3.68 -9.03 -26.96
C GLY A 122 -5.18 -9.18 -26.69
N LYS A 123 -5.56 -10.24 -25.97
CA LYS A 123 -6.96 -10.53 -25.61
C LYS A 123 -7.39 -9.98 -24.24
N LYS A 124 -6.55 -9.19 -23.55
CA LYS A 124 -6.82 -8.71 -22.19
C LYS A 124 -6.91 -7.19 -22.17
N THR A 125 -7.97 -6.67 -21.54
CA THR A 125 -8.14 -5.25 -21.22
C THR A 125 -7.76 -5.01 -19.77
N PHE A 126 -7.04 -3.92 -19.52
CA PHE A 126 -6.60 -3.51 -18.19
C PHE A 126 -7.05 -2.06 -17.94
N THR A 127 -7.65 -1.82 -16.78
CA THR A 127 -7.93 -0.46 -16.30
C THR A 127 -6.69 0.12 -15.58
N ARG A 128 -6.27 1.32 -16.01
CA ARG A 128 -5.17 2.10 -15.42
C ARG A 128 -5.65 3.50 -15.02
N GLY A 129 -4.82 4.24 -14.29
CA GLY A 129 -5.19 5.50 -13.67
C GLY A 129 -6.23 5.33 -12.56
N GLY A 130 -6.85 6.45 -12.19
CA GLY A 130 -7.85 6.56 -11.15
C GLY A 130 -7.35 7.29 -9.90
N ARG A 131 -8.30 7.64 -9.02
CA ARG A 131 -7.99 8.21 -7.70
C ARG A 131 -7.15 7.22 -6.90
N TYR A 132 -6.24 7.72 -6.05
CA TYR A 132 -5.45 6.89 -5.14
C TYR A 132 -6.37 5.98 -4.32
N LYS A 133 -6.05 4.69 -4.26
CA LYS A 133 -6.88 3.64 -3.62
C LYS A 133 -8.35 3.63 -4.09
N GLY A 134 -8.66 4.22 -5.25
CA GLY A 134 -10.03 4.42 -5.75
C GLY A 134 -10.81 3.12 -5.97
N LYS A 135 -10.11 2.04 -6.34
CA LYS A 135 -10.67 0.68 -6.48
C LYS A 135 -11.23 0.09 -5.18
N ARG A 136 -10.89 0.67 -4.02
CA ARG A 136 -11.44 0.29 -2.72
C ARG A 136 -12.83 0.90 -2.49
N THR A 137 -13.20 1.92 -3.25
CA THR A 137 -14.54 2.55 -3.18
C THR A 137 -15.60 1.56 -3.65
N GLY A 138 -16.69 1.43 -2.87
CA GLY A 138 -17.77 0.49 -3.17
C GLY A 138 -17.46 -0.97 -2.84
N GLN A 139 -16.23 -1.30 -2.40
CA GLN A 139 -15.96 -2.64 -1.87
C GLN A 139 -16.67 -2.84 -0.54
N ILE A 140 -17.39 -3.95 -0.43
CA ILE A 140 -18.08 -4.34 0.81
C ILE A 140 -17.05 -4.67 1.88
N LYS A 141 -17.13 -3.93 3.00
CA LYS A 141 -16.32 -4.12 4.19
C LYS A 141 -17.03 -5.05 5.17
N PRO A 142 -16.29 -5.81 6.01
CA PRO A 142 -16.90 -6.59 7.08
C PRO A 142 -17.77 -5.73 8.00
N LEU A 143 -18.96 -6.21 8.34
CA LEU A 143 -19.96 -5.46 9.11
C LEU A 143 -19.42 -5.03 10.49
N GLN A 144 -18.62 -5.88 11.12
CA GLN A 144 -18.09 -5.63 12.46
C GLN A 144 -16.75 -4.86 12.47
N LEU A 145 -16.27 -4.38 11.32
CA LEU A 145 -15.00 -3.63 11.23
C LEU A 145 -14.96 -2.45 12.20
N GLY A 146 -16.03 -1.64 12.24
CA GLY A 146 -16.13 -0.49 13.14
C GLY A 146 -16.13 -0.90 14.61
N GLN A 147 -16.81 -1.99 14.97
CA GLN A 147 -16.87 -2.48 16.35
C GLN A 147 -15.50 -2.98 16.84
N LEU A 148 -14.73 -3.66 15.99
CA LEU A 148 -13.39 -4.13 16.35
C LEU A 148 -12.38 -2.98 16.45
N ARG A 149 -12.50 -1.95 15.61
CA ARG A 149 -11.74 -0.69 15.77
C ARG A 149 -12.02 -0.04 17.11
N GLN A 150 -13.31 0.13 17.43
CA GLN A 150 -13.74 0.76 18.68
C GLN A 150 -13.24 -0.01 19.91
N TYR A 151 -13.33 -1.33 19.88
CA TYR A 151 -12.77 -2.18 20.93
C TYR A 151 -11.27 -1.92 21.16
N MET A 152 -10.46 -1.80 20.08
CA MET A 152 -9.03 -1.52 20.23
C MET A 152 -8.75 -0.15 20.85
N ILE A 153 -9.51 0.88 20.43
CA ILE A 153 -9.43 2.24 20.99
C ILE A 153 -9.72 2.24 22.49
N GLU A 154 -10.74 1.49 22.93
CA GLU A 154 -11.16 1.44 24.33
C GLU A 154 -10.25 0.57 25.20
N ALA A 155 -9.71 -0.52 24.64
CA ALA A 155 -9.00 -1.54 25.42
C ALA A 155 -7.48 -1.34 25.47
N TYR A 156 -6.88 -0.57 24.55
CA TYR A 156 -5.44 -0.47 24.41
C TYR A 156 -4.95 0.96 24.15
N ASP A 157 -3.65 1.17 24.38
CA ASP A 157 -2.93 2.39 24.00
C ASP A 157 -2.90 2.53 22.48
N THR A 158 -3.85 3.31 21.97
CA THR A 158 -4.14 3.45 20.55
C THR A 158 -3.94 4.89 20.12
N ILE A 159 -3.22 5.10 19.02
CA ILE A 159 -3.02 6.39 18.38
C ILE A 159 -3.77 6.39 17.05
N ILE A 160 -4.66 7.37 16.87
CA ILE A 160 -5.35 7.60 15.61
C ILE A 160 -4.60 8.71 14.86
N HIS A 161 -4.00 8.36 13.73
CA HIS A 161 -3.37 9.34 12.85
C HIS A 161 -4.47 10.07 12.06
N PRO A 162 -4.38 11.39 11.78
CA PRO A 162 -5.36 12.06 10.91
C PRO A 162 -5.38 11.48 9.50
N GLY A 163 -4.18 11.09 9.02
CA GLY A 163 -3.92 10.43 7.74
C GLY A 163 -3.99 8.90 7.83
N GLU A 164 -3.10 8.25 7.07
CA GLU A 164 -2.93 6.79 7.11
C GLU A 164 -2.03 6.35 8.29
N ALA A 165 -2.30 5.19 8.88
CA ALA A 165 -1.54 4.63 10.00
C ALA A 165 -0.11 4.22 9.63
N ASP A 166 0.12 3.88 8.36
CA ASP A 166 1.43 3.51 7.81
C ASP A 166 2.40 4.70 7.79
N ASP A 167 1.95 5.92 7.49
CA ASP A 167 2.73 7.15 7.62
C ASP A 167 3.17 7.39 9.08
N LEU A 168 2.25 7.21 10.05
CA LEU A 168 2.58 7.35 11.46
C LEU A 168 3.58 6.26 11.92
N MET A 169 3.40 5.03 11.43
CA MET A 169 4.34 3.94 11.69
C MET A 169 5.73 4.28 11.16
N ALA A 170 5.80 4.75 9.91
CA ALA A 170 7.05 5.15 9.27
C ALA A 170 7.73 6.31 10.01
N GLU A 171 6.97 7.31 10.45
CA GLU A 171 7.47 8.44 11.25
C GLU A 171 8.10 7.96 12.57
N MET A 172 7.38 7.13 13.33
CA MET A 172 7.86 6.63 14.61
C MET A 172 9.07 5.70 14.45
N MET A 173 9.04 4.82 13.44
CA MET A 173 10.18 3.98 13.07
C MET A 173 11.41 4.81 12.69
N TYR A 174 11.22 5.84 11.86
CA TYR A 174 12.30 6.70 11.38
C TYR A 174 12.95 7.47 12.53
N LYS A 175 12.16 8.15 13.36
CA LYS A 175 12.67 8.92 14.49
C LYS A 175 13.46 8.05 15.48
N ASN A 176 12.92 6.89 15.84
CA ASN A 176 13.64 5.95 16.68
C ASN A 176 14.89 5.40 15.98
N GLY A 177 14.79 5.04 14.70
CA GLY A 177 15.89 4.49 13.91
C GLY A 177 17.08 5.45 13.80
N VAL A 178 16.83 6.74 13.59
CA VAL A 178 17.87 7.78 13.61
C VAL A 178 18.53 7.85 14.98
N SER A 179 17.74 7.97 16.04
CA SER A 179 18.24 8.09 17.42
C SER A 179 19.05 6.85 17.83
N TYR A 180 18.54 5.66 17.49
CA TYR A 180 19.20 4.38 17.71
C TYR A 180 20.53 4.31 16.96
N SER A 181 20.57 4.72 15.69
CA SER A 181 21.79 4.70 14.86
C SER A 181 22.89 5.63 15.38
N ARG A 182 22.51 6.71 16.06
CA ARG A 182 23.43 7.67 16.71
C ARG A 182 23.83 7.26 18.13
N GLY A 183 23.24 6.19 18.67
CA GLY A 183 23.47 5.75 20.03
C GLY A 183 22.80 6.63 21.10
N GLU A 184 21.86 7.49 20.71
CA GLU A 184 21.10 8.39 21.59
C GLU A 184 20.08 7.61 22.44
N THR A 185 19.63 6.45 21.96
CA THR A 185 18.79 5.50 22.71
C THR A 185 19.26 4.06 22.48
N LYS A 186 18.88 3.16 23.39
CA LYS A 186 18.98 1.71 23.23
C LYS A 186 17.62 1.04 23.07
N GLN A 187 16.53 1.78 23.23
CA GLN A 187 15.17 1.31 22.99
C GLN A 187 14.92 1.15 21.50
N ARG A 188 14.32 0.03 21.11
CA ARG A 188 13.83 -0.20 19.75
C ARG A 188 12.34 0.11 19.69
N VAL A 189 11.95 0.89 18.70
CA VAL A 189 10.54 1.04 18.27
C VAL A 189 10.38 0.28 16.96
N ILE A 190 9.64 -0.82 17.02
CA ILE A 190 9.53 -1.80 15.95
C ILE A 190 8.17 -1.65 15.26
N GLY A 191 8.14 -1.30 13.97
CA GLY A 191 6.91 -1.40 13.19
C GLY A 191 6.56 -2.86 12.91
N ALA A 192 5.32 -3.26 13.16
CA ALA A 192 4.81 -4.60 12.85
C ALA A 192 3.69 -4.50 11.81
N THR A 193 4.05 -4.78 10.56
CA THR A 193 3.13 -4.76 9.42
C THR A 193 3.55 -5.80 8.37
N ILE A 194 2.58 -6.25 7.57
CA ILE A 194 2.85 -7.05 6.37
C ILE A 194 3.00 -6.18 5.12
N ASP A 195 2.68 -4.90 5.22
CA ASP A 195 2.82 -3.97 4.10
C ASP A 195 4.30 -3.80 3.73
N LYS A 196 4.57 -3.93 2.44
CA LYS A 196 5.90 -3.81 1.85
C LYS A 196 6.38 -2.37 1.90
N ASP A 197 5.51 -1.36 1.97
CA ASP A 197 5.92 0.04 1.89
C ASP A 197 6.81 0.44 3.08
N ALA A 198 6.63 -0.24 4.21
CA ALA A 198 7.51 -0.12 5.37
C ALA A 198 8.94 -0.67 5.13
N ASP A 199 9.16 -1.56 4.15
CA ASP A 199 10.49 -2.07 3.80
C ASP A 199 11.43 -0.96 3.29
N GLY A 200 10.88 0.17 2.80
CA GLY A 200 11.66 1.34 2.36
C GLY A 200 12.07 2.30 3.48
N THR A 201 11.54 2.14 4.69
CA THR A 201 11.70 3.10 5.79
C THR A 201 12.83 2.72 6.74
N LEU A 202 13.74 3.66 7.03
CA LEU A 202 14.78 3.51 8.06
C LEU A 202 14.13 3.21 9.43
N GLY A 203 14.58 2.16 10.11
CA GLY A 203 14.06 1.80 11.43
C GLY A 203 13.95 0.29 11.64
N TRP A 204 13.40 -0.11 12.79
CA TRP A 204 13.16 -1.51 13.10
C TRP A 204 11.82 -1.98 12.54
N LEU A 205 11.81 -3.08 11.78
CA LEU A 205 10.62 -3.64 11.15
C LEU A 205 10.48 -5.13 11.47
N CYS A 206 9.25 -5.57 11.71
CA CYS A 206 8.85 -6.96 11.91
C CYS A 206 7.69 -7.33 10.98
N ASN A 207 7.99 -7.98 9.86
CA ASN A 207 6.94 -8.58 9.05
C ASN A 207 6.53 -9.93 9.66
N TYR A 208 5.43 -9.92 10.41
CA TYR A 208 4.98 -11.05 11.24
C TYR A 208 4.36 -12.23 10.47
N GLU A 209 4.31 -12.16 9.14
CA GLU A 209 3.86 -13.25 8.25
C GLU A 209 4.95 -13.72 7.27
N ARG A 210 6.10 -13.05 7.22
CA ARG A 210 7.24 -13.47 6.40
C ARG A 210 8.02 -14.53 7.16
N GLU A 211 8.13 -15.73 6.59
CA GLU A 211 8.91 -16.83 7.20
C GLU A 211 10.35 -16.85 6.66
N PRO A 212 11.38 -16.95 7.52
CA PRO A 212 11.30 -16.90 8.98
C PRO A 212 10.96 -15.48 9.49
N VAL A 213 10.13 -15.40 10.54
CA VAL A 213 9.78 -14.11 11.15
C VAL A 213 11.01 -13.49 11.82
N GLN A 214 11.33 -12.26 11.44
CA GLN A 214 12.52 -11.55 11.90
C GLN A 214 12.23 -10.08 12.19
N VAL A 215 12.86 -9.56 13.25
CA VAL A 215 12.97 -8.13 13.52
C VAL A 215 14.27 -7.64 12.88
N LYS A 216 14.18 -6.82 11.83
CA LYS A 216 15.34 -6.31 11.09
C LYS A 216 15.47 -4.79 11.26
N PHE A 217 16.70 -4.30 11.27
CA PHE A 217 16.98 -2.87 11.19
C PHE A 217 17.22 -2.47 9.73
N ILE A 218 16.27 -1.76 9.12
CA ILE A 218 16.40 -1.22 7.77
C ILE A 218 17.27 0.02 7.85
N SER A 219 18.30 0.12 7.00
CA SER A 219 19.11 1.33 6.87
C SER A 219 19.81 1.42 5.52
N GLY A 220 20.34 2.60 5.20
CA GLY A 220 21.18 2.80 4.02
C GLY A 220 20.43 2.72 2.69
N LEU A 221 21.21 2.51 1.62
CA LEU A 221 20.68 2.38 0.26
C LEU A 221 19.85 1.09 0.10
N GLY A 222 20.22 0.03 0.83
CA GLY A 222 19.53 -1.25 0.82
C GLY A 222 19.72 -2.02 -0.49
N SER A 223 18.76 -2.86 -0.85
CA SER A 223 18.87 -3.79 -1.98
C SER A 223 17.51 -4.12 -2.60
N LEU A 224 17.53 -4.62 -3.83
CA LEU A 224 16.38 -5.25 -4.47
C LEU A 224 16.71 -6.72 -4.74
N TYR A 225 15.70 -7.58 -4.72
CA TYR A 225 15.80 -8.97 -5.11
C TYR A 225 14.46 -9.46 -5.66
N ARG A 226 14.45 -10.63 -6.31
CA ARG A 226 13.21 -11.28 -6.76
C ARG A 226 12.93 -12.48 -5.87
N ASP A 227 11.69 -12.59 -5.39
CA ASP A 227 11.26 -13.73 -4.58
C ASP A 227 11.05 -14.99 -5.44
N SER A 228 10.72 -16.12 -4.80
CA SER A 228 10.48 -17.39 -5.49
C SER A 228 9.29 -17.36 -6.47
N LYS A 229 8.42 -16.35 -6.38
CA LYS A 229 7.31 -16.11 -7.32
C LYS A 229 7.68 -15.10 -8.41
N GLY A 230 8.93 -14.66 -8.43
CA GLY A 230 9.47 -13.70 -9.39
C GLY A 230 9.08 -12.25 -9.13
N LYS A 231 8.42 -11.95 -8.00
CA LYS A 231 8.05 -10.58 -7.60
C LYS A 231 9.26 -9.84 -7.05
N VAL A 232 9.34 -8.55 -7.33
CA VAL A 232 10.39 -7.69 -6.82
C VAL A 232 10.10 -7.37 -5.35
N ARG A 233 11.14 -7.50 -4.55
CA ARG A 233 11.21 -7.17 -3.14
C ARG A 233 12.46 -6.35 -2.92
N GLY A 234 12.53 -5.68 -1.78
CA GLY A 234 13.70 -4.94 -1.43
C GLY A 234 13.62 -4.40 -0.03
N GLU A 235 14.61 -3.61 0.31
CA GLU A 235 14.67 -2.87 1.55
C GLU A 235 15.49 -1.59 1.36
N GLY A 236 15.30 -0.64 2.28
CA GLY A 236 15.99 0.64 2.27
C GLY A 236 15.58 1.50 1.07
N ARG A 237 16.40 2.52 0.79
CA ARG A 237 16.05 3.54 -0.21
C ARG A 237 15.86 2.99 -1.62
N LYS A 238 16.54 1.90 -2.00
CA LYS A 238 16.34 1.22 -3.29
C LYS A 238 14.91 0.72 -3.49
N PHE A 239 14.23 0.30 -2.42
CA PHE A 239 12.84 -0.13 -2.54
C PHE A 239 11.90 1.04 -2.82
N PHE A 240 12.10 2.17 -2.13
CA PHE A 240 11.41 3.43 -2.44
C PHE A 240 11.71 3.90 -3.88
N TYR A 241 12.98 3.91 -4.31
CA TYR A 241 13.39 4.28 -5.67
C TYR A 241 12.79 3.39 -6.74
N PHE A 242 12.66 2.09 -6.47
CA PHE A 242 11.93 1.16 -7.32
C PHE A 242 10.45 1.54 -7.44
N GLN A 243 9.79 1.92 -6.34
CA GLN A 243 8.40 2.37 -6.36
C GLN A 243 8.21 3.68 -7.15
N LEU A 244 9.23 4.55 -7.21
CA LEU A 244 9.21 5.73 -8.07
C LEU A 244 9.19 5.40 -9.58
N LEU A 245 9.56 4.18 -10.00
CA LEU A 245 9.44 3.76 -11.40
C LEU A 245 8.28 2.81 -11.65
N PHE A 246 8.00 1.90 -10.71
CA PHE A 246 6.95 0.90 -10.88
C PHE A 246 5.57 1.37 -10.42
N GLY A 247 5.52 2.18 -9.36
CA GLY A 247 4.30 2.55 -8.64
C GLY A 247 3.73 1.42 -7.78
N ASP A 248 2.47 1.57 -7.39
CA ASP A 248 1.67 0.50 -6.82
C ASP A 248 0.32 0.39 -7.57
N PRO A 249 0.19 -0.59 -8.47
CA PRO A 249 -1.05 -0.87 -9.16
C PRO A 249 -2.28 -1.16 -8.27
N VAL A 250 -2.05 -1.66 -7.05
CA VAL A 250 -3.13 -1.96 -6.09
C VAL A 250 -3.75 -0.66 -5.58
N ASP A 251 -2.95 0.39 -5.47
CA ASP A 251 -3.34 1.71 -4.98
C ASP A 251 -3.58 2.73 -6.09
N CYS A 252 -3.78 2.24 -7.32
CA CYS A 252 -4.16 3.00 -8.50
C CYS A 252 -3.13 4.03 -8.99
N TYR A 253 -1.84 3.86 -8.72
CA TYR A 253 -0.81 4.75 -9.28
C TYR A 253 0.31 3.98 -9.96
N ARG A 254 0.63 4.34 -11.21
CA ARG A 254 1.82 3.87 -11.92
C ARG A 254 2.51 5.04 -12.64
N PRO A 255 3.80 5.26 -12.41
CA PRO A 255 4.58 6.32 -13.05
C PRO A 255 4.42 6.45 -14.56
N ALA A 256 4.29 5.32 -15.26
CA ALA A 256 4.14 5.27 -16.70
C ALA A 256 2.68 5.43 -17.20
N ASP A 257 1.70 5.74 -16.34
CA ASP A 257 0.28 5.82 -16.76
C ASP A 257 0.02 6.92 -17.79
N LEU A 258 0.83 7.98 -17.83
CA LEU A 258 0.71 9.01 -18.87
C LEU A 258 1.51 8.69 -20.15
N CYS A 259 2.32 7.63 -20.15
CA CYS A 259 3.12 7.21 -21.30
C CYS A 259 2.36 6.11 -22.07
N ILE A 260 1.24 6.50 -22.68
CA ILE A 260 0.31 5.56 -23.33
C ILE A 260 1.04 4.77 -24.43
N GLY A 261 0.91 3.44 -24.38
CA GLY A 261 1.52 2.52 -25.36
C GLY A 261 2.93 2.04 -25.01
N LYS A 262 3.57 2.57 -23.95
CA LYS A 262 4.86 2.05 -23.48
C LYS A 262 4.67 0.96 -22.43
N ASP A 263 5.29 -0.17 -22.69
CA ASP A 263 5.28 -1.32 -21.79
C ASP A 263 6.38 -1.19 -20.75
N PHE A 264 5.99 -0.74 -19.56
CA PHE A 264 6.86 -0.67 -18.41
C PHE A 264 6.25 -1.46 -17.25
N GLY A 265 7.05 -2.32 -16.63
CA GLY A 265 6.60 -3.24 -15.60
C GLY A 265 7.68 -3.52 -14.57
N GLU A 266 7.31 -4.35 -13.59
CA GLU A 266 8.09 -4.62 -12.38
C GLU A 266 9.55 -4.99 -12.67
N VAL A 267 9.78 -5.88 -13.64
CA VAL A 267 11.14 -6.34 -14.01
C VAL A 267 11.96 -5.23 -14.68
N ALA A 268 11.33 -4.35 -15.46
CA ALA A 268 12.04 -3.23 -16.10
C ALA A 268 12.52 -2.23 -15.05
N ALA A 269 11.66 -1.86 -14.09
CA ALA A 269 12.02 -1.01 -12.96
C ALA A 269 13.17 -1.63 -12.13
N TYR A 270 13.09 -2.93 -11.83
CA TYR A 270 14.14 -3.65 -11.13
C TYR A 270 15.49 -3.58 -11.86
N ASN A 271 15.51 -3.85 -13.17
CA ASN A 271 16.75 -3.85 -13.95
C ASN A 271 17.40 -2.47 -14.03
N ILE A 272 16.63 -1.39 -13.86
CA ILE A 272 17.15 -0.02 -13.84
C ILE A 272 17.75 0.32 -12.47
N ILE A 273 17.04 0.04 -11.38
CA ILE A 273 17.46 0.49 -10.02
C ILE A 273 18.45 -0.46 -9.35
N ASN A 274 18.30 -1.77 -9.58
CA ASN A 274 19.13 -2.76 -8.91
C ASN A 274 20.66 -2.55 -9.09
N PRO A 275 21.18 -2.26 -10.30
CA PRO A 275 22.62 -2.07 -10.50
C PRO A 275 23.19 -0.76 -9.95
N CYS A 276 22.37 0.24 -9.60
CA CYS A 276 22.86 1.51 -9.05
C CYS A 276 23.49 1.32 -7.67
N GLU A 277 24.64 1.94 -7.40
CA GLU A 277 25.40 1.76 -6.15
C GLU A 277 25.32 2.98 -5.22
N SER A 278 24.72 4.08 -5.70
CA SER A 278 24.59 5.33 -4.95
C SER A 278 23.22 5.97 -5.11
N ASP A 279 22.84 6.84 -4.17
CA ASP A 279 21.63 7.65 -4.29
C ASP A 279 21.65 8.50 -5.57
N LYS A 280 22.81 9.05 -5.93
CA LYS A 280 22.98 9.83 -7.17
C LYS A 280 22.64 9.00 -8.40
N GLU A 281 23.20 7.79 -8.52
CA GLU A 281 22.92 6.90 -9.65
C GLU A 281 21.44 6.51 -9.73
N CYS A 282 20.81 6.22 -8.59
CA CYS A 282 19.38 5.92 -8.56
C CYS A 282 18.55 7.12 -9.04
N TRP A 283 18.79 8.32 -8.51
CA TRP A 283 18.03 9.53 -8.90
C TRP A 283 18.28 9.93 -10.36
N GLN A 284 19.50 9.76 -10.87
CA GLN A 284 19.81 9.95 -12.29
C GLN A 284 19.01 8.96 -13.15
N ALA A 285 19.05 7.67 -12.83
CA ALA A 285 18.34 6.64 -13.57
C ALA A 285 16.82 6.82 -13.55
N ILE A 286 16.27 7.28 -12.41
CA ILE A 286 14.85 7.65 -12.30
C ILE A 286 14.55 8.82 -13.24
N TYR A 287 15.30 9.92 -13.14
CA TYR A 287 15.09 11.09 -13.96
C TYR A 287 15.18 10.78 -15.47
N ASP A 288 16.21 10.06 -15.89
CA ASP A 288 16.40 9.66 -17.29
C ASP A 288 15.22 8.83 -17.80
N THR A 289 14.68 7.96 -16.95
CA THR A 289 13.50 7.15 -17.27
C THR A 289 12.25 8.03 -17.45
N TYR A 290 12.00 8.97 -16.53
CA TYR A 290 10.90 9.92 -16.66
C TYR A 290 11.05 10.83 -17.87
N LYS A 291 12.25 11.35 -18.16
CA LYS A 291 12.51 12.17 -19.36
C LYS A 291 12.35 11.37 -20.65
N SER A 292 12.67 10.06 -20.64
CA SER A 292 12.39 9.14 -21.75
C SER A 292 10.89 8.87 -21.95
N TRP A 293 10.09 8.92 -20.89
CA TRP A 293 8.63 8.80 -20.98
C TRP A 293 7.98 10.11 -21.41
N TYR A 294 8.50 11.23 -20.92
CA TYR A 294 7.92 12.57 -20.98
C TYR A 294 8.98 13.57 -21.46
N PRO A 295 9.41 13.49 -22.73
CA PRO A 295 10.43 14.38 -23.26
C PRO A 295 9.96 15.84 -23.27
N GLU A 296 8.67 16.05 -23.51
CA GLU A 296 7.97 17.33 -23.46
C GLU A 296 6.86 17.30 -22.40
N PRO A 297 6.38 18.47 -21.93
CA PRO A 297 5.24 18.53 -21.01
C PRO A 297 4.01 17.78 -21.54
N VAL A 298 3.33 17.07 -20.64
CA VAL A 298 2.14 16.28 -20.94
C VAL A 298 0.90 16.95 -20.36
N THR A 299 -0.11 17.16 -21.20
CA THR A 299 -1.44 17.56 -20.76
C THR A 299 -2.32 16.33 -20.56
N TYR A 300 -2.99 16.23 -19.41
CA TYR A 300 -3.90 15.13 -19.10
C TYR A 300 -5.07 15.58 -18.22
N THR A 301 -6.16 14.81 -18.27
CA THR A 301 -7.30 14.96 -17.36
C THR A 301 -7.11 14.09 -16.12
N ALA A 302 -7.18 14.68 -14.94
CA ALA A 302 -7.12 13.97 -13.66
C ALA A 302 -8.44 13.27 -13.33
N TRP A 303 -8.43 12.41 -12.31
CA TRP A 303 -9.59 11.62 -11.87
C TRP A 303 -10.79 12.47 -11.43
N ASP A 304 -10.56 13.73 -11.06
CA ASP A 304 -11.59 14.70 -10.68
C ASP A 304 -12.10 15.54 -11.87
N GLY A 305 -11.57 15.30 -13.07
CA GLY A 305 -11.96 15.99 -14.31
C GLY A 305 -11.16 17.25 -14.61
N THR A 306 -10.23 17.66 -13.73
CA THR A 306 -9.40 18.86 -13.95
C THR A 306 -8.27 18.57 -14.94
N GLU A 307 -7.95 19.55 -15.80
CA GLU A 307 -6.82 19.45 -16.72
C GLU A 307 -5.53 19.95 -16.08
N HIS A 308 -4.44 19.22 -16.29
CA HIS A 308 -3.10 19.57 -15.84
C HIS A 308 -2.11 19.44 -16.98
N THR A 309 -1.16 20.36 -17.07
CA THR A 309 0.04 20.24 -17.90
C THR A 309 1.24 20.11 -16.97
N LYS A 310 2.01 19.03 -17.10
CA LYS A 310 3.17 18.73 -16.24
C LYS A 310 4.39 18.32 -17.05
N ASP A 311 5.57 18.77 -16.66
CA ASP A 311 6.83 18.25 -17.17
C ASP A 311 7.24 16.91 -16.51
N ALA A 312 8.33 16.31 -16.97
CA ALA A 312 8.82 15.02 -16.45
C ALA A 312 9.05 15.03 -14.92
N VAL A 313 9.55 16.14 -14.36
CA VAL A 313 9.86 16.22 -12.93
C VAL A 313 8.60 16.48 -12.10
N GLU A 314 7.63 17.21 -12.64
CA GLU A 314 6.31 17.39 -12.01
C GLU A 314 5.48 16.11 -12.00
N ILE A 315 5.60 15.27 -13.05
CA ILE A 315 5.02 13.92 -13.06
C ILE A 315 5.77 13.04 -12.05
N MET A 316 7.10 13.12 -11.98
CA MET A 316 7.89 12.41 -10.96
C MET A 316 7.48 12.81 -9.54
N GLN A 317 7.29 14.11 -9.28
CA GLN A 317 6.80 14.64 -8.01
C GLN A 317 5.45 14.03 -7.62
N MET A 318 4.48 14.03 -8.55
CA MET A 318 3.13 13.49 -8.31
C MET A 318 3.16 12.04 -7.84
N TYR A 319 3.96 11.18 -8.47
CA TYR A 319 4.07 9.77 -8.07
C TYR A 319 4.97 9.55 -6.84
N CYS A 320 5.94 10.45 -6.62
CA CYS A 320 6.70 10.47 -5.38
C CYS A 320 5.80 10.77 -4.18
N ASP A 321 4.85 11.69 -4.32
CA ASP A 321 3.87 12.01 -3.26
C ASP A 321 2.95 10.82 -2.95
N CYS A 322 2.69 9.93 -3.92
CA CYS A 322 1.99 8.68 -3.65
C CYS A 322 2.87 7.70 -2.84
N ALA A 323 4.11 7.47 -3.28
CA ALA A 323 4.96 6.41 -2.74
C ALA A 323 5.69 6.76 -1.43
N HIS A 324 5.97 8.05 -1.18
CA HIS A 324 6.76 8.46 -0.03
C HIS A 324 5.98 8.33 1.28
N MET A 325 6.53 7.57 2.22
CA MET A 325 6.02 7.48 3.59
C MET A 325 6.61 8.61 4.45
N GLN A 326 5.77 9.29 5.21
CA GLN A 326 6.21 10.44 6.02
C GLN A 326 7.16 10.02 7.15
N ARG A 327 8.30 10.70 7.26
CA ARG A 327 9.30 10.48 8.32
C ARG A 327 9.09 11.40 9.53
N TRP A 328 8.31 12.45 9.36
CA TRP A 328 7.83 13.39 10.36
C TRP A 328 6.56 14.07 9.85
N ALA A 329 5.76 14.65 10.74
CA ALA A 329 4.56 15.39 10.36
C ALA A 329 4.84 16.42 9.24
N GLY A 330 4.15 16.25 8.11
CA GLY A 330 4.30 17.14 6.94
C GLY A 330 5.52 16.88 6.06
N ASP A 331 6.26 15.79 6.28
CA ASP A 331 7.39 15.38 5.44
C ASP A 331 6.96 15.20 3.97
N ARG A 332 7.59 15.93 3.07
CA ARG A 332 7.41 15.86 1.62
C ARG A 332 8.77 15.86 0.96
N VAL A 333 8.88 15.11 -0.13
CA VAL A 333 10.07 15.09 -0.97
C VAL A 333 9.88 16.13 -2.06
N ASP A 334 10.81 17.07 -2.19
CA ASP A 334 10.89 17.94 -3.37
C ASP A 334 11.85 17.29 -4.37
N CYS A 335 11.28 16.68 -5.40
CA CYS A 335 11.99 15.99 -6.46
C CYS A 335 13.02 16.89 -7.17
N ARG A 336 12.70 18.16 -7.44
CA ARG A 336 13.65 19.08 -8.09
C ARG A 336 14.82 19.38 -7.17
N ALA A 337 14.55 19.66 -5.90
CA ALA A 337 15.59 19.95 -4.92
C ALA A 337 16.50 18.73 -4.69
N VAL A 338 15.95 17.51 -4.69
CA VAL A 338 16.74 16.28 -4.59
C VAL A 338 17.62 16.08 -5.82
N LEU A 339 17.08 16.21 -7.04
CA LEU A 339 17.86 16.10 -8.27
C LEU A 339 19.02 17.12 -8.31
N ALA A 340 18.73 18.38 -7.96
CA ALA A 340 19.76 19.42 -7.86
C ALA A 340 20.84 19.08 -6.82
N LYS A 341 20.44 18.61 -5.64
CA LYS A 341 21.38 18.18 -4.58
C LYS A 341 22.27 17.00 -5.02
N MET A 342 21.74 16.09 -5.83
CA MET A 342 22.49 14.96 -6.39
C MET A 342 23.37 15.35 -7.58
N GLY A 343 23.26 16.59 -8.08
CA GLY A 343 23.97 17.04 -9.27
C GLY A 343 23.50 16.34 -10.54
N VAL A 344 22.20 16.04 -10.63
CA VAL A 344 21.55 15.57 -11.86
C VAL A 344 21.21 16.80 -12.71
N GLU A 345 21.77 16.87 -13.91
CA GLU A 345 21.50 17.97 -14.83
C GLU A 345 20.10 17.79 -15.42
N LEU A 346 19.20 18.72 -15.11
CA LEU A 346 17.90 18.78 -15.76
C LEU A 346 18.13 19.28 -17.18
N GLY A 347 17.88 18.44 -18.19
CA GLY A 347 17.99 18.85 -19.58
C GLY A 347 17.04 20.00 -19.86
N GLY A 348 17.59 21.22 -19.92
CA GLY A 348 16.88 22.41 -20.34
C GLY A 348 16.69 22.38 -21.85
N VAL A 349 15.45 22.54 -22.28
CA VAL A 349 15.18 23.18 -23.56
C VAL A 349 15.57 24.65 -23.35
N GLU A 350 16.51 25.15 -24.14
CA GLU A 350 16.78 26.60 -24.23
C GLU A 350 15.51 27.40 -24.54
#